data_AF-A0A955QQB9-F1
#
_entry.id   AF-A0A955QQB9-F1
#
_cell.length_a   1.000
_cell.length_b   1.000
_cell.length_c   1.000
_cell.angle_alpha   90.00
_cell.angle_beta   90.00
_cell.angle_gamma   90.00
#
_symmetry.space_group_name_H-M   'P 1'
#
loop_
_entity.id
_entity.type
_entity.pdbx_description
1 polymer ?
#
loop_
_entity_poly.entity_id
_entity_poly.type
_entity_poly.pdbx_seq_one_letter_code
_entity_poly.pdbx_strand_id
1 'polypeptide(L)' 'MARFLIFGSRGTDDPTLATLPFIAAKTAKDQGHDVVLWLWSEAVTLGRKGTADHVVGVNLTPLKDL' A
#
# COMPACT_ATOMS: atom_id res chain seq x y z
N MET A 1 8.68 -15.44 12.85
CA MET A 1 8.65 -15.13 11.41
C MET A 1 7.40 -15.78 10.82
N ALA A 2 6.46 -14.98 10.32
CA ALA A 2 5.24 -15.44 9.65
C ALA A 2 5.18 -14.88 8.23
N ARG A 3 4.33 -15.45 7.37
CA ARG A 3 4.06 -14.94 6.01
C ARG A 3 2.67 -14.30 5.98
N PHE A 4 2.60 -13.03 5.59
CA PHE A 4 1.36 -12.28 5.41
C PHE A 4 1.05 -12.08 3.93
N LEU A 5 -0.20 -12.30 3.56
CA LEU A 5 -0.78 -11.82 2.31
C LEU A 5 -1.69 -10.64 2.65
N ILE A 6 -1.34 -9.45 2.17
CA ILE A 6 -2.10 -8.22 2.40
C ILE A 6 -2.70 -7.80 1.05
N PHE A 7 -4.00 -7.52 1.03
CA PHE A 7 -4.73 -7.18 -0.18
C PHE A 7 -5.18 -5.71 -0.19
N GLY A 8 -5.10 -5.08 -1.37
CA GLY A 8 -5.58 -3.73 -1.61
C GLY A 8 -6.37 -3.65 -2.92
N SER A 9 -7.53 -2.99 -2.89
CA SER A 9 -8.41 -2.82 -4.06
C SER A 9 -8.56 -1.37 -4.53
N ARG A 10 -8.19 -0.41 -3.67
CA ARG A 10 -8.30 1.03 -3.90
C ARG A 10 -6.94 1.61 -4.28
N GLY A 11 -6.94 2.65 -5.09
CA GLY A 11 -5.74 3.37 -5.49
C GLY A 11 -6.04 4.85 -5.65
N THR A 12 -6.03 5.36 -6.87
CA THR A 12 -6.24 6.80 -7.12
C THR A 12 -7.68 7.25 -6.88
N ASP A 13 -8.64 6.32 -6.86
CA ASP A 13 -10.06 6.57 -6.60
C ASP A 13 -10.36 6.88 -5.12
N ASP A 14 -9.59 6.29 -4.21
CA ASP A 14 -9.65 6.55 -2.78
C ASP A 14 -8.22 6.49 -2.18
N PRO A 15 -7.48 7.63 -2.19
CA PRO A 15 -6.11 7.69 -1.71
C PRO A 15 -5.93 7.28 -0.24
N THR A 16 -6.98 7.43 0.58
CA THR A 16 -6.91 7.05 2.00
C THR A 16 -6.89 5.53 2.13
N LEU A 17 -7.85 4.84 1.52
CA LEU A 17 -7.91 3.38 1.53
C LEU A 17 -6.79 2.72 0.71
N ALA A 18 -6.27 3.42 -0.30
CA ALA A 18 -5.11 2.98 -1.08
C ALA A 18 -3.83 2.87 -0.24
N THR A 19 -3.69 3.73 0.78
CA THR A 19 -2.47 3.83 1.59
C THR A 19 -2.41 2.77 2.70
N LEU A 20 -3.56 2.36 3.25
CA LEU A 20 -3.62 1.45 4.40
C LEU A 20 -2.93 0.09 4.19
N PRO A 21 -3.08 -0.61 3.04
CA PRO A 21 -2.39 -1.87 2.78
C PRO A 21 -0.86 -1.73 2.82
N PHE A 22 -0.32 -0.59 2.38
CA PHE A 22 1.12 -0.33 2.38
C PHE A 22 1.64 -0.05 3.79
N ILE A 23 0.89 0.66 4.63
CA ILE A 23 1.22 0.87 6.05
C ILE A 23 1.27 -0.49 6.78
N ALA A 24 0.28 -1.34 6.55
CA ALA A 24 0.24 -2.68 7.14
C ALA A 24 1.41 -3.55 6.64
N ALA A 25 1.70 -3.51 5.34
CA ALA A 25 2.81 -4.25 4.75
C ALA A 25 4.18 -3.80 5.26
N LYS A 26 4.41 -2.49 5.33
CA LYS A 26 5.63 -1.90 5.90
C LYS A 26 5.81 -2.31 7.35
N THR A 27 4.76 -2.15 8.17
CA THR A 27 4.81 -2.51 9.60
C THR A 27 5.13 -4.00 9.80
N ALA A 28 4.48 -4.89 9.06
CA ALA A 28 4.76 -6.32 9.14
C ALA A 28 6.19 -6.66 8.69
N LYS A 29 6.68 -5.98 7.65
CA LYS A 29 8.05 -6.14 7.16
C LYS A 29 9.08 -5.64 8.19
N ASP A 30 8.86 -4.49 8.81
CA ASP A 30 9.71 -3.92 9.85
C ASP A 30 9.76 -4.81 11.11
N GLN A 31 8.68 -5.56 11.39
CA GLN A 31 8.62 -6.58 12.44
C GLN A 31 9.32 -7.91 12.07
N GLY A 32 9.94 -8.01 10.89
CA GLY A 32 10.66 -9.21 10.46
C GLY A 32 9.76 -10.33 9.94
N HIS A 33 8.60 -9.99 9.38
CA HIS A 33 7.72 -10.94 8.70
C HIS A 33 7.94 -10.93 7.18
N ASP A 34 7.63 -12.05 6.53
CA ASP A 34 7.57 -12.11 5.08
C ASP A 34 6.20 -11.58 4.61
N VAL A 35 6.19 -10.72 3.60
CA VAL A 35 4.98 -9.99 3.19
C VAL A 35 4.83 -10.02 1.69
N VAL A 36 3.65 -10.44 1.24
CA VAL A 36 3.19 -10.29 -0.13
C VAL A 36 2.06 -9.25 -0.13
N LEU A 37 2.28 -8.14 -0.82
CA LEU A 37 1.25 -7.15 -1.08
C LEU A 37 0.59 -7.45 -2.43
N TRP A 38 -0.67 -7.85 -2.40
CA TRP A 38 -1.45 -8.19 -3.58
C TRP A 38 -2.42 -7.06 -3.91
N LEU A 39 -2.13 -6.38 -5.03
CA LEU A 39 -2.96 -5.32 -5.56
C LEU A 39 -3.89 -5.88 -6.63
N TRP A 40 -5.17 -5.52 -6.56
CA TRP A 40 -6.17 -5.90 -7.55
C TRP A 40 -7.14 -4.73 -7.80
N SER A 41 -7.95 -4.83 -8.86
CA SER A 41 -8.84 -3.74 -9.28
C SER A 41 -8.06 -2.43 -9.53
N GLU A 42 -8.56 -1.28 -9.09
CA GLU A 42 -7.93 0.02 -9.31
C GLU A 42 -6.55 0.11 -8.64
N ALA A 43 -6.32 -0.58 -7.51
CA ALA A 43 -5.02 -0.58 -6.82
C ALA A 43 -3.84 -1.04 -7.71
N VAL A 44 -4.06 -1.77 -8.80
CA VAL A 44 -2.99 -2.13 -9.75
C VAL A 44 -2.34 -0.89 -10.37
N THR A 45 -3.05 0.25 -10.41
CA THR A 45 -2.52 1.51 -10.93
C THR A 45 -1.37 2.02 -10.07
N LEU A 46 -1.38 1.77 -8.75
CA LEU A 46 -0.34 2.18 -7.80
C LEU A 46 1.03 1.57 -8.11
N GLY A 47 1.07 0.39 -8.73
CA GLY A 47 2.31 -0.24 -9.17
C GLY A 47 2.96 0.43 -10.39
N ARG A 48 2.27 1.36 -11.07
CA ARG A 48 2.85 2.10 -12.18
C ARG A 48 3.79 3.17 -11.66
N LYS A 49 4.99 3.24 -12.24
CA LYS A 49 6.02 4.24 -11.93
C LYS A 49 5.42 5.65 -11.93
N GLY A 50 5.66 6.38 -10.84
CA GLY A 50 5.19 7.76 -10.65
C GLY A 50 3.79 7.89 -10.04
N THR A 51 2.98 6.83 -9.97
CA THR A 51 1.62 6.94 -9.42
C THR A 51 1.64 7.20 -7.91
N ALA A 52 2.53 6.51 -7.18
CA ALA A 52 2.67 6.69 -5.73
C ALA A 52 3.05 8.13 -5.31
N ASP A 53 3.68 8.90 -6.21
CA ASP A 53 4.08 10.29 -5.94
C ASP A 53 2.89 11.23 -5.74
N HIS A 54 1.72 10.84 -6.24
CA HIS A 54 0.49 11.62 -6.24
C HIS A 54 -0.58 11.07 -5.28
N VAL A 55 -0.28 10.01 -4.53
CA VAL A 55 -1.23 9.36 -3.62
C VAL A 55 -0.92 9.76 -2.19
N VAL A 56 -1.80 10.58 -1.61
CA VAL A 56 -1.70 11.05 -0.23
C VAL A 56 -3.05 10.84 0.46
N GLY A 57 -3.08 9.91 1.41
CA GLY A 57 -4.25 9.67 2.25
C GLY A 57 -4.49 10.79 3.26
N VAL A 58 -5.74 11.01 3.65
CA VAL A 58 -6.07 12.04 4.64
C VAL A 58 -5.46 11.70 5.99
N ASN A 59 -4.61 12.58 6.52
CA ASN A 59 -3.84 12.38 7.76
C ASN A 59 -2.93 11.14 7.76
N LEU A 60 -2.50 10.67 6.59
CA LEU A 60 -1.57 9.55 6.46
C LEU A 60 -0.25 10.00 5.84
N THR A 61 0.80 9.22 6.06
CA THR A 61 2.07 9.35 5.34
C THR A 61 1.83 9.21 3.83
N PRO A 62 2.42 10.07 2.98
CA PRO A 62 2.35 9.92 1.52
C PRO A 62 2.81 8.54 1.07
N LEU A 63 2.15 7.96 0.06
CA LEU A 63 2.41 6.59 -0.35
C LEU A 63 3.86 6.37 -0.82
N LYS A 64 4.45 7.36 -1.50
CA LYS A 64 5.86 7.32 -1.93
C LYS A 64 6.88 7.23 -0.78
N ASP A 65 6.48 7.58 0.44
CA ASP A 65 7.35 7.60 1.63
C ASP A 65 7.17 6.34 2.51
N LEU A 66 6.32 5.40 2.07
CA LEU A 66 6.08 4.11 2.74
C LEU A 66 7.06 3.02 2.29
#